data_AF-A0A942DV33-F1
#
_entry.id   AF-A0A942DV33-F1
#
_cell.length_a   1.000
_cell.length_b   1.000
_cell.length_c   1.000
_cell.angle_alpha   90.00
_cell.angle_beta   90.00
_cell.angle_gamma   90.00
#
_symmetry.space_group_name_H-M   'P 1'
#
loop_
_entity.id
_entity.type
_entity.pdbx_description
1 polymer ?
#
loop_
_entity_poly.entity_id
_entity_poly.type
_entity_poly.pdbx_seq_one_letter_code
_entity_poly.pdbx_strand_id
1 'polypeptide(L)'
;MKASSAIAVLTAAILAAGTVHAREITDAAGRTATIPDQVERVFAAGPPASIVLYTLAPEKMLGWSRAPSPEEGAYLPEQYRDLPAHGRLTGRGNDINLERLLALKPDLVLDIGSVGPTYASLADRVVEQTGVPAILLGGPAGRTVRHLPPARRCPRREGAG
;
A
#
# COMPACT_ATOMS: atom_id res chain seq x y z
N MET A 1 -19.23 2.67 54.86
CA MET A 1 -19.31 3.79 53.90
C MET A 1 -18.12 3.72 52.95
N LYS A 2 -18.42 3.75 51.64
CA LYS A 2 -17.52 4.05 50.50
C LYS A 2 -16.56 2.95 50.02
N ALA A 3 -17.07 2.01 49.23
CA ALA A 3 -16.28 1.24 48.25
C ALA A 3 -17.18 0.65 47.15
N SER A 4 -17.94 1.48 46.41
CA SER A 4 -18.78 0.96 45.31
C SER A 4 -18.90 1.89 44.09
N SER A 5 -18.33 3.09 44.10
CA SER A 5 -18.52 4.06 43.00
C SER A 5 -17.42 4.09 41.94
N ALA A 6 -16.31 3.35 42.10
CA ALA A 6 -15.20 3.40 41.13
C ALA A 6 -15.36 2.41 39.96
N ILE A 7 -16.09 1.31 40.13
CA ILE A 7 -16.20 0.26 39.12
C ILE A 7 -17.20 0.65 38.01
N ALA A 8 -18.25 1.41 38.34
CA ALA A 8 -19.28 1.79 37.38
C ALA A 8 -18.84 2.85 36.36
N VAL A 9 -17.80 3.65 36.66
CA VAL A 9 -17.32 4.69 35.73
C VAL A 9 -16.38 4.09 34.67
N LEU A 10 -15.67 3.01 34.98
CA LEU A 10 -14.76 2.36 34.03
C LEU A 10 -15.49 1.56 32.93
N THR A 11 -16.73 1.12 33.18
CA THR A 11 -17.52 0.33 32.21
C THR A 11 -18.25 1.20 31.18
N ALA A 12 -18.51 2.47 31.48
CA ALA A 12 -19.28 3.36 30.60
C ALA A 12 -18.44 4.03 29.49
N ALA A 13 -17.11 4.02 29.60
CA ALA A 13 -16.23 4.69 28.63
C ALA A 13 -15.94 3.86 27.36
N ILE A 14 -16.31 2.57 27.31
CA ILE A 14 -16.01 1.68 26.18
C ILE A 14 -17.09 1.75 25.08
N LEU A 15 -18.29 2.28 25.38
CA LEU A 15 -19.42 2.31 24.44
C LEU A 15 -19.48 3.55 23.53
N ALA A 16 -18.49 4.44 23.60
CA ALA A 16 -18.35 5.57 22.68
C ALA A 16 -17.33 5.30 21.56
N ALA A 17 -17.01 4.04 21.27
CA ALA A 17 -16.38 3.69 20.00
C ALA A 17 -17.41 4.00 18.90
N GLY A 18 -17.21 5.11 18.19
CA GLY A 18 -17.99 5.44 17.02
C GLY A 18 -18.08 4.23 16.09
N THR A 19 -19.24 4.02 15.48
CA THR A 19 -19.44 2.98 14.48
C THR A 19 -18.45 3.21 13.34
N VAL A 20 -17.31 2.50 13.36
CA VAL A 20 -16.43 2.36 12.20
C VAL A 20 -17.14 1.40 11.26
N HIS A 21 -17.86 1.96 10.30
CA HIS A 21 -18.39 1.26 9.13
C HIS A 21 -17.26 0.83 8.21
N ALA A 22 -16.52 -0.20 8.60
CA ALA A 22 -15.56 -0.80 7.70
C ALA A 22 -16.28 -1.27 6.41
N ARG A 23 -15.73 -0.93 5.25
CA ARG A 23 -16.27 -1.31 3.95
C ARG A 23 -15.55 -2.53 3.42
N GLU A 24 -16.30 -3.53 2.99
CA GLU A 24 -15.74 -4.66 2.26
C GLU A 24 -15.57 -4.30 0.79
N ILE A 25 -14.38 -4.56 0.25
CA ILE A 25 -14.04 -4.36 -1.15
C ILE A 25 -13.41 -5.65 -1.67
N THR A 26 -13.87 -6.13 -2.83
CA THR A 26 -13.17 -7.18 -3.57
C THR A 26 -12.07 -6.56 -4.42
N ASP A 27 -10.84 -6.94 -4.17
CA ASP A 27 -9.68 -6.45 -4.90
C ASP A 27 -9.50 -7.17 -6.25
N ALA A 28 -8.51 -6.75 -7.04
CA ALA A 28 -8.29 -7.30 -8.37
C ALA A 28 -7.70 -8.73 -8.38
N ALA A 29 -7.30 -9.26 -7.23
CA ALA A 29 -6.93 -10.66 -7.04
C ALA A 29 -8.13 -11.52 -6.58
N GLY A 30 -9.32 -10.93 -6.43
CA GLY A 30 -10.52 -11.62 -5.97
C GLY A 30 -10.59 -11.79 -4.45
N ARG A 31 -9.77 -11.05 -3.70
CA ARG A 31 -9.72 -11.12 -2.24
C ARG A 31 -10.67 -10.09 -1.64
N THR A 32 -11.35 -10.45 -0.56
CA THR A 32 -12.17 -9.49 0.21
C THR A 32 -11.28 -8.78 1.22
N ALA A 33 -11.14 -7.47 1.07
CA ALA A 33 -10.42 -6.60 1.99
C ALA A 33 -11.43 -5.74 2.77
N THR A 34 -11.26 -5.69 4.10
CA THR A 34 -12.04 -4.82 4.98
C THR A 34 -11.28 -3.52 5.21
N ILE A 35 -11.82 -2.40 4.74
CA ILE A 35 -11.15 -1.10 4.76
C ILE A 35 -11.79 -0.21 5.82
N PRO A 36 -11.01 0.44 6.69
CA PRO A 36 -11.56 1.36 7.68
C PRO A 36 -12.21 2.57 6.99
N ASP A 37 -13.21 3.15 7.65
CA ASP A 37 -13.89 4.36 7.15
C ASP A 37 -12.94 5.52 6.91
N GLN A 38 -11.96 5.65 7.79
CA GLN A 38 -10.96 6.71 7.74
C GLN A 38 -9.60 6.08 7.43
N VAL A 39 -9.06 6.49 6.29
CA VAL A 39 -7.72 6.14 5.82
C VAL A 39 -6.98 7.45 5.63
N GLU A 40 -5.99 7.71 6.48
CA GLU A 40 -5.17 8.92 6.42
C GLU A 40 -3.70 8.60 6.11
N ARG A 41 -3.28 7.35 6.34
CA ARG A 41 -1.90 6.91 6.22
C ARG A 41 -1.80 5.70 5.30
N VAL A 42 -1.46 5.94 4.04
CA VAL A 42 -1.36 4.90 3.02
C VAL A 42 0.10 4.61 2.71
N PHE A 43 0.47 3.33 2.83
CA PHE A 43 1.74 2.81 2.36
C PHE A 43 1.61 2.31 0.92
N ALA A 44 2.37 2.89 0.00
CA ALA A 44 2.43 2.42 -1.38
C ALA A 44 3.44 1.26 -1.50
N ALA A 45 2.95 0.07 -1.82
CA ALA A 45 3.76 -1.16 -1.83
C ALA A 45 4.85 -1.18 -2.91
N GLY A 46 4.71 -0.38 -3.97
CA GLY A 46 5.69 -0.28 -5.05
C GLY A 46 5.55 0.98 -5.90
N PRO A 47 6.39 1.13 -6.95
CA PRO A 47 6.41 2.33 -7.78
C PRO A 47 5.08 2.69 -8.45
N PRO A 48 4.32 1.75 -9.06
CA PRO A 48 3.04 2.10 -9.66
C PRO A 48 2.03 2.62 -8.63
N ALA A 49 1.96 1.99 -7.46
CA ALA A 49 1.11 2.44 -6.36
C ALA A 49 1.52 3.82 -5.85
N SER A 50 2.82 4.12 -5.77
CA SER A 50 3.32 5.43 -5.31
C SER A 50 2.83 6.55 -6.23
N ILE A 51 2.94 6.36 -7.55
CA ILE A 51 2.54 7.38 -8.54
C ILE A 51 1.02 7.59 -8.54
N VAL A 52 0.24 6.51 -8.50
CA VAL A 52 -1.23 6.63 -8.48
C VAL A 52 -1.70 7.28 -7.19
N LEU A 53 -1.15 6.88 -6.04
CA LEU A 53 -1.50 7.47 -4.76
C LEU A 53 -1.14 8.97 -4.72
N TYR A 54 0.05 9.34 -5.20
CA TYR A 54 0.44 10.74 -5.35
C TYR A 54 -0.53 11.54 -6.22
N THR A 55 -1.05 10.93 -7.28
CA THR A 55 -1.96 11.62 -8.21
C THR A 55 -3.36 11.82 -7.61
N LEU A 56 -3.82 10.90 -6.76
CA LEU A 56 -5.20 10.88 -6.25
C LEU A 56 -5.35 11.46 -4.85
N ALA A 57 -4.40 11.20 -3.95
CA ALA A 57 -4.45 11.58 -2.54
C ALA A 57 -3.03 11.72 -1.97
N PRO A 58 -2.22 12.68 -2.46
CA PRO A 58 -0.84 12.86 -2.05
C PRO A 58 -0.69 13.15 -0.54
N GLU A 59 -1.68 13.80 0.07
CA GLU A 59 -1.73 14.09 1.50
C GLU A 59 -1.78 12.84 2.39
N LYS A 60 -2.18 11.69 1.83
CA LYS A 60 -2.28 10.42 2.56
C LYS A 60 -1.02 9.57 2.45
N MET A 61 -0.03 10.00 1.66
CA MET A 61 1.18 9.25 1.44
C MET A 61 2.08 9.25 2.67
N LEU A 62 2.46 8.05 3.12
CA LEU A 62 3.52 7.93 4.13
C LEU A 62 4.91 8.25 3.58
N GLY A 63 5.10 8.10 2.27
CA GLY A 63 6.36 8.29 1.59
C GLY A 63 6.41 7.62 0.23
N TRP A 64 7.55 7.72 -0.43
CA TRP A 64 7.78 7.09 -1.72
C TRP A 64 8.33 5.66 -1.59
N SER A 65 8.01 4.82 -2.57
CA SER A 65 8.68 3.51 -2.72
C SER A 65 10.16 3.63 -3.10
N ARG A 66 10.55 4.73 -3.76
CA ARG A 66 11.93 5.19 -3.97
C ARG A 66 11.94 6.71 -4.01
N ALA A 67 13.04 7.34 -3.61
CA ALA A 67 13.15 8.78 -3.77
C ALA A 67 12.98 9.17 -5.25
N PRO A 68 12.21 10.23 -5.56
CA PRO A 68 12.21 10.84 -6.89
C PRO A 68 13.64 11.24 -7.28
N SER A 69 14.02 11.05 -8.55
CA SER A 69 15.30 11.57 -9.05
C SER A 69 15.28 13.11 -9.05
N PRO A 70 16.44 13.78 -9.16
CA PRO A 70 16.47 15.23 -9.34
C PRO A 70 15.65 15.69 -10.55
N GLU A 71 15.64 14.94 -11.66
CA GLU A 71 14.84 15.30 -12.83
C GLU A 71 13.33 15.13 -12.58
N GLU A 72 12.92 14.08 -11.86
CA GLU A 72 11.51 13.87 -11.48
C GLU A 72 11.04 14.91 -10.47
N GLY A 73 11.89 15.21 -9.48
CA GLY A 73 11.63 16.18 -8.43
C GLY A 73 11.43 17.61 -8.94
N ALA A 74 11.95 17.95 -10.12
CA ALA A 74 11.70 19.24 -10.76
C ALA A 74 10.21 19.49 -11.09
N TYR A 75 9.41 18.43 -11.17
CA TYR A 75 7.97 18.49 -11.46
C TYR A 75 7.09 18.26 -10.24
N LEU A 76 7.68 18.08 -9.05
CA LEU A 76 6.97 17.79 -7.81
C LEU A 76 6.99 19.01 -6.88
N PRO A 77 5.87 19.38 -6.24
CA PRO A 77 5.90 20.34 -5.14
C PRO A 77 6.83 19.85 -4.03
N GLU A 78 7.59 20.76 -3.42
CA GLU A 78 8.60 20.47 -2.40
C GLU A 78 8.08 19.56 -1.28
N GLN A 79 6.89 19.86 -0.75
CA GLN A 79 6.25 19.07 0.32
C GLN A 79 6.05 17.58 -0.02
N TYR A 80 5.91 17.22 -1.30
CA TYR A 80 5.72 15.83 -1.73
C TYR A 80 7.00 15.24 -2.29
N ARG A 81 7.83 16.05 -2.95
CA ARG A 81 9.16 15.65 -3.42
C ARG A 81 10.04 15.16 -2.26
N ASP A 82 9.97 15.85 -1.13
CA ASP A 82 10.87 15.65 0.01
C ASP A 82 10.31 14.63 1.02
N LEU A 83 9.18 13.98 0.70
CA LEU A 83 8.69 12.85 1.47
C LEU A 83 9.75 11.73 1.56
N PRO A 84 9.84 11.02 2.70
CA PRO A 84 10.82 9.96 2.87
C PRO A 84 10.59 8.81 1.89
N ALA A 85 11.68 8.15 1.49
CA ALA A 85 11.62 6.91 0.72
C ALA A 85 11.71 5.71 1.65
N HIS A 86 10.59 5.00 1.85
CA HIS A 86 10.52 3.85 2.76
C HIS A 86 10.92 2.53 2.11
N GLY A 87 11.16 2.54 0.80
CA GLY A 87 11.38 1.33 0.03
C GLY A 87 10.07 0.69 -0.42
N ARG A 88 10.18 -0.43 -1.12
CA ARG A 88 9.03 -1.17 -1.66
C ARG A 88 8.83 -2.50 -0.95
N LEU A 89 7.59 -2.93 -0.85
CA LEU A 89 7.19 -4.26 -0.37
C LEU A 89 7.08 -5.27 -1.54
N THR A 90 6.87 -4.80 -2.77
CA THR A 90 6.63 -5.66 -3.93
C THR A 90 7.64 -5.43 -5.06
N GLY A 91 7.80 -6.44 -5.92
CA GLY A 91 8.71 -6.40 -7.07
C GLY A 91 10.18 -6.72 -6.74
N ARG A 92 11.10 -6.43 -7.68
CA ARG A 92 12.55 -6.60 -7.45
C ARG A 92 13.06 -5.54 -6.47
N GLY A 93 13.84 -5.97 -5.49
CA GLY A 93 14.39 -5.12 -4.43
C GLY A 93 13.85 -5.51 -3.06
N ASN A 94 12.51 -5.64 -2.94
CA ASN A 94 11.77 -5.85 -1.68
C ASN A 94 12.51 -5.28 -0.45
N ASP A 95 12.56 -3.96 -0.41
CA ASP A 95 13.49 -3.18 0.41
C ASP A 95 13.01 -3.03 1.86
N ILE A 96 11.71 -3.25 2.13
CA ILE A 96 11.10 -3.11 3.46
C ILE A 96 10.54 -4.43 3.98
N ASN A 97 10.77 -4.73 5.26
CA ASN A 97 10.15 -5.86 5.96
C ASN A 97 8.89 -5.41 6.74
N LEU A 98 8.13 -6.37 7.27
CA LEU A 98 6.86 -6.07 7.93
C LEU A 98 7.01 -5.33 9.27
N GLU A 99 8.11 -5.54 9.99
CA GLU A 99 8.38 -4.80 11.24
C GLU A 99 8.57 -3.30 10.95
N ARG A 100 9.33 -2.98 9.90
CA ARG A 100 9.54 -1.61 9.45
C ARG A 100 8.26 -1.00 8.91
N LEU A 101 7.45 -1.75 8.18
CA LEU A 101 6.11 -1.32 7.74
C LEU A 101 5.22 -0.96 8.93
N LEU A 102 5.15 -1.82 9.96
CA LEU A 102 4.36 -1.59 11.17
C LEU A 102 4.81 -0.33 11.94
N ALA A 103 6.12 -0.07 11.98
CA ALA A 103 6.65 1.14 12.61
C ALA A 103 6.15 2.44 11.94
N LEU A 104 5.77 2.38 10.67
CA LEU A 104 5.19 3.52 9.95
C LEU A 104 3.72 3.77 10.31
N LYS A 105 3.07 2.83 11.01
CA LYS A 105 1.63 2.88 11.39
C LYS A 105 0.74 3.22 10.18
N PRO A 106 0.76 2.43 9.10
CA PRO A 106 -0.17 2.59 7.99
C PRO A 106 -1.58 2.17 8.40
N ASP A 107 -2.58 2.88 7.88
CA ASP A 107 -3.99 2.49 7.94
C ASP A 107 -4.33 1.52 6.78
N LEU A 108 -3.55 1.60 5.68
CA LEU A 108 -3.76 0.84 4.46
C LEU A 108 -2.45 0.60 3.71
N VAL A 109 -2.27 -0.62 3.20
CA VAL A 109 -1.27 -0.94 2.18
C VAL A 109 -1.95 -1.00 0.81
N LEU A 110 -1.45 -0.20 -0.14
CA LEU A 110 -1.93 -0.16 -1.52
C LEU A 110 -0.87 -0.72 -2.45
N ASP A 111 -1.20 -1.77 -3.20
CA ASP A 111 -0.38 -2.25 -4.30
C ASP A 111 -1.15 -2.18 -5.63
N ILE A 112 -0.41 -1.89 -6.70
CA ILE A 112 -0.98 -1.72 -8.04
C ILE A 112 -0.08 -2.42 -9.05
N GLY A 113 -0.66 -3.35 -9.81
CA GLY A 113 0.06 -4.05 -10.86
C GLY A 113 -0.40 -5.49 -11.05
N SER A 114 0.54 -6.42 -10.84
CA SER A 114 0.32 -7.85 -11.02
C SER A 114 -0.52 -8.42 -9.88
N VAL A 115 -1.54 -9.19 -10.23
CA VAL A 115 -2.50 -9.79 -9.28
C VAL A 115 -2.33 -11.31 -9.16
N GLY A 116 -1.20 -11.84 -9.61
CA GLY A 116 -0.91 -13.27 -9.55
C GLY A 116 -0.73 -13.78 -8.11
N PRO A 117 -0.69 -15.12 -7.92
CA PRO A 117 -0.69 -15.74 -6.58
C PRO A 117 0.39 -15.20 -5.64
N THR A 118 1.59 -14.92 -6.15
CA THR A 118 2.68 -14.36 -5.35
C THR A 118 2.32 -13.03 -4.68
N TYR A 119 1.63 -12.14 -5.39
CA TYR A 119 1.24 -10.82 -4.88
C TYR A 119 0.01 -10.94 -3.97
N ALA A 120 -0.95 -11.78 -4.34
CA ALA A 120 -2.10 -12.13 -3.50
C ALA A 120 -1.65 -12.63 -2.13
N SER A 121 -0.79 -13.66 -2.10
CA SER A 121 -0.26 -14.24 -0.87
C SER A 121 0.61 -13.26 -0.07
N LEU A 122 1.35 -12.36 -0.73
CA LEU A 122 2.11 -11.34 -0.03
C LEU A 122 1.18 -10.39 0.73
N ALA A 123 0.12 -9.91 0.07
CA ALA A 123 -0.82 -9.02 0.72
C ALA A 123 -1.68 -9.75 1.78
N ASP A 124 -1.93 -11.06 1.64
CA ASP A 124 -2.55 -11.85 2.71
C ASP A 124 -1.63 -11.93 3.93
N ARG A 125 -0.35 -12.21 3.71
CA ARG A 125 0.66 -12.22 4.78
C ARG A 125 0.79 -10.88 5.49
N VAL A 126 0.64 -9.75 4.77
CA VAL A 126 0.61 -8.42 5.41
C VAL A 126 -0.55 -8.36 6.39
N VAL A 127 -1.76 -8.69 5.94
CA VAL A 127 -2.96 -8.66 6.79
C VAL A 127 -2.81 -9.59 7.98
N GLU A 128 -2.40 -10.84 7.75
CA GLU A 128 -2.24 -11.86 8.80
C GLU A 128 -1.21 -11.49 9.85
N GLN A 129 -0.07 -10.93 9.45
CA GLN A 129 1.06 -10.68 10.36
C GLN A 129 1.02 -9.30 11.01
N THR A 130 0.33 -8.34 10.40
CA THR A 130 0.34 -6.94 10.85
C THR A 130 -1.04 -6.42 11.27
N GLY A 131 -2.11 -7.07 10.82
CA GLY A 131 -3.48 -6.57 10.97
C GLY A 131 -3.81 -5.37 10.07
N VAL A 132 -2.86 -4.86 9.29
CA VAL A 132 -3.06 -3.72 8.39
C VAL A 132 -3.76 -4.22 7.11
N PRO A 133 -4.89 -3.62 6.71
CA PRO A 133 -5.55 -3.94 5.45
C PRO A 133 -4.62 -3.74 4.24
N ALA A 134 -4.67 -4.65 3.27
CA ALA A 134 -3.89 -4.59 2.04
C ALA A 134 -4.76 -4.83 0.79
N ILE A 135 -4.75 -3.89 -0.16
CA ILE A 135 -5.54 -3.96 -1.41
C ILE A 135 -4.62 -4.09 -2.62
N LEU A 136 -4.96 -5.01 -3.53
CA LEU A 136 -4.36 -5.12 -4.86
C LEU A 136 -5.27 -4.52 -5.93
N LEU A 137 -4.83 -3.47 -6.61
CA LEU A 137 -5.48 -2.97 -7.82
C LEU A 137 -4.78 -3.52 -9.06
N GLY A 138 -5.58 -3.96 -10.03
CA GLY A 138 -5.07 -4.51 -11.27
C GLY A 138 -4.43 -3.42 -12.13
N GLY A 139 -3.15 -3.56 -12.44
CA GLY A 139 -2.50 -2.74 -13.45
C GLY A 139 -2.95 -3.11 -14.88
N PRO A 140 -2.61 -2.30 -15.89
CA PRO A 140 -2.92 -2.59 -17.30
C PRO A 140 -2.50 -4.00 -17.75
N ALA A 141 -1.40 -4.51 -17.18
CA ALA A 141 -0.88 -5.86 -17.43
C ALA A 141 -1.77 -7.00 -16.90
N GLY A 142 -2.59 -6.75 -15.87
CA GLY A 142 -3.44 -7.77 -15.24
C GLY A 142 -4.53 -8.32 -16.17
N ARG A 143 -4.91 -7.58 -17.22
CA ARG A 143 -5.86 -8.02 -18.26
C ARG A 143 -5.19 -8.49 -19.56
N THR A 144 -3.93 -8.14 -19.81
CA THR A 144 -3.29 -8.33 -21.14
C THR A 144 -2.37 -9.54 -21.25
N VAL A 145 -1.93 -10.16 -20.14
CA VAL A 145 -1.01 -11.33 -20.18
C VAL A 145 -1.75 -12.66 -20.43
N ARG A 146 -2.77 -12.65 -21.29
CA ARG A 146 -3.34 -13.88 -21.88
C ARG A 146 -3.09 -14.01 -23.38
N HIS A 147 -2.63 -12.94 -24.06
CA HIS A 147 -2.48 -12.92 -25.52
C HIS A 147 -1.17 -12.30 -26.05
N LEU A 148 -0.22 -11.92 -25.20
CA LEU A 148 1.07 -11.44 -25.72
C LEU A 148 1.96 -12.64 -26.10
N PRO A 149 2.32 -12.84 -27.38
CA PRO A 149 3.33 -13.82 -27.74
C PRO A 149 4.65 -13.49 -27.02
N PRO A 150 5.49 -14.48 -26.70
CA PRO A 150 6.75 -14.25 -26.00
C PRO A 150 7.54 -13.14 -26.70
N ALA A 151 7.96 -12.14 -25.93
CA ALA A 151 8.72 -11.01 -26.45
C ALA A 151 9.90 -11.55 -27.27
N ARG A 152 9.91 -11.27 -28.57
CA ARG A 152 11.05 -11.59 -29.43
C ARG A 152 12.25 -10.86 -28.83
N ARG A 153 13.31 -11.58 -28.50
CA ARG A 153 14.56 -10.97 -28.04
C ARG A 153 14.95 -9.90 -29.06
N CYS A 154 15.06 -8.65 -28.61
CA CYS A 154 15.64 -7.60 -29.41
C CYS A 154 17.05 -8.06 -29.81
N PRO A 155 17.39 -8.13 -31.12
CA PRO A 155 18.75 -8.43 -31.51
C PRO A 155 19.67 -7.39 -30.88
N ARG A 156 20.72 -7.88 -30.22
CA ARG A 156 21.79 -7.05 -29.67
C ARG A 156 22.32 -6.22 -30.83
N ARG A 157 22.25 -4.89 -30.72
CA ARG A 157 22.89 -3.99 -31.68
C ARG A 157 24.39 -4.16 -31.50
N GLU A 158 25.00 -5.08 -32.24
CA GLU A 158 26.45 -5.11 -32.37
C GLU A 158 26.86 -3.78 -33.01
N GLY A 159 27.73 -3.07 -32.29
CA GLY A 159 28.10 -1.69 -32.59
C GLY A 159 28.81 -1.58 -33.93
N ALA A 160 28.51 -0.48 -34.62
CA ALA A 160 29.42 0.12 -35.57
C ALA A 160 30.62 0.67 -34.80
N GLY A 161 31.84 0.36 -35.27
CA GLY A 161 33.11 0.80 -34.71
C GLY A 161 34.17 -0.27 -34.86
#